data_AF-A0A3B3VYM0-F1
#
_entry.id   AF-A0A3B3VYM0-F1
#
_cell.length_a   1.000
_cell.length_b   1.000
_cell.length_c   1.000
_cell.angle_alpha   90.00
_cell.angle_beta   90.00
_cell.angle_gamma   90.00
#
_symmetry.space_group_name_H-M   'P 1'
#
loop_
_entity.id
_entity.type
_entity.pdbx_description
1 polymer ?
#
loop_
_entity_poly.entity_id
_entity_poly.type
_entity_poly.pdbx_seq_one_letter_code
_entity_poly.pdbx_strand_id
1 'polypeptide(L)'
;MFSVIDLLHSILYNNQKVEIQSDLKKKLITRLQPDTYYSFVLMSYGNGAGDLQQQVSVRTAPNLLSVKPTRYQPSVDEDWVTIVMPEVPVEAHVRSVLFLWKTC
;
A
#
# COMPACT_ATOMS: atom_id res chain seq x y z
N MET A 1 35.24 -20.01 2.09
CA MET A 1 35.11 -18.67 1.50
C MET A 1 33.96 -18.74 0.50
N PHE A 2 32.71 -18.58 0.98
CA PHE A 2 31.52 -18.69 0.14
C PHE A 2 31.28 -17.34 -0.52
N SER A 3 31.91 -17.16 -1.69
CA SER A 3 31.62 -16.05 -2.59
C SER A 3 30.33 -16.37 -3.35
N VAL A 4 29.21 -16.42 -2.64
CA VAL A 4 27.92 -16.21 -3.27
C VAL A 4 27.78 -14.70 -3.30
N ILE A 5 27.91 -14.14 -4.49
CA ILE A 5 27.39 -12.82 -4.77
C ILE A 5 25.89 -12.95 -4.53
N ASP A 6 25.46 -12.73 -3.29
CA ASP A 6 24.07 -12.44 -2.98
C ASP A 6 23.71 -11.29 -3.90
N LEU A 7 22.85 -11.56 -4.89
CA LEU A 7 22.27 -10.55 -5.77
C LEU A 7 21.43 -9.60 -4.90
N LEU A 8 22.13 -8.67 -4.25
CA LEU A 8 21.62 -7.74 -3.25
C LEU A 8 20.83 -6.64 -3.95
N HIS A 9 19.60 -6.96 -4.34
CA HIS A 9 18.65 -5.90 -4.68
C HIS A 9 18.37 -5.13 -3.40
N SER A 10 18.55 -3.80 -3.43
CA SER A 10 18.29 -2.96 -2.26
C SER A 10 17.46 -1.74 -2.64
N ILE A 11 16.70 -1.25 -1.67
CA ILE A 11 15.89 -0.04 -1.81
C ILE A 11 16.39 0.97 -0.78
N LEU A 12 16.57 2.22 -1.22
CA LEU A 12 16.76 3.37 -0.34
C LEU A 12 15.45 4.16 -0.24
N TYR A 13 14.98 4.42 0.98
CA TYR A 13 13.87 5.32 1.25
C TYR A 13 14.04 5.95 2.64
N ASN A 14 13.67 7.22 2.82
CA ASN A 14 13.83 7.94 4.09
C ASN A 14 15.22 7.77 4.73
N ASN A 15 16.28 7.80 3.90
CA ASN A 15 17.68 7.57 4.31
C ASN A 15 17.95 6.18 4.93
N GLN A 16 17.05 5.22 4.76
CA GLN A 16 17.20 3.84 5.20
C GLN A 16 17.44 2.93 4.00
N LYS A 17 18.44 2.06 4.09
CA LYS A 17 18.69 0.98 3.13
C LYS A 17 17.98 -0.28 3.59
N VAL A 18 17.16 -0.85 2.72
CA VAL A 18 16.46 -2.10 2.97
C VAL A 18 16.86 -3.11 1.92
N GLU A 19 17.41 -4.22 2.39
CA GLU A 19 17.80 -5.35 1.55
C GLU A 19 16.56 -6.19 1.21
N ILE A 20 16.52 -6.60 -0.05
CA ILE A 20 15.52 -7.50 -0.59
C ILE A 20 16.13 -8.90 -0.63
N GLN A 21 15.42 -9.89 -0.10
CA GLN A 21 15.87 -11.28 -0.17
C GLN A 21 15.94 -11.71 -1.65
N SER A 22 16.99 -12.45 -2.00
CA SER A 22 17.31 -12.77 -3.39
C SER A 22 16.25 -13.62 -4.10
N ASP A 23 15.44 -14.37 -3.36
CA ASP A 23 14.32 -15.17 -3.85
C ASP A 23 13.04 -14.33 -4.07
N LEU A 24 12.87 -13.26 -3.29
CA LEU A 24 11.67 -12.43 -3.30
C LEU A 24 11.94 -11.07 -3.94
N LYS A 25 11.45 -10.82 -5.16
CA LYS A 25 11.51 -9.49 -5.81
C LYS A 25 10.57 -8.43 -5.19
N LYS A 26 10.21 -8.56 -3.91
CA LYS A 26 9.24 -7.71 -3.21
C LYS A 26 9.59 -7.54 -1.73
N LYS A 27 9.29 -6.36 -1.18
CA LYS A 27 9.36 -6.06 0.25
C LYS A 27 8.08 -5.37 0.71
N LEU A 28 7.52 -5.83 1.84
CA LEU A 28 6.41 -5.14 2.49
C LEU A 28 6.96 -4.00 3.35
N ILE A 29 6.53 -2.78 3.07
CA ILE A 29 6.80 -1.59 3.87
C ILE A 29 5.49 -1.19 4.55
N THR A 30 5.50 -1.03 5.86
CA THR A 30 4.31 -0.74 6.67
C THR A 30 4.54 0.51 7.52
N ARG A 31 3.49 0.98 8.20
CA ARG A 31 3.53 2.15 9.09
C ARG A 31 3.97 3.45 8.38
N LEU A 32 3.64 3.57 7.10
CA LEU A 32 3.77 4.81 6.35
C LEU A 32 2.59 5.74 6.68
N GLN A 33 2.80 7.05 6.53
CA GLN A 33 1.72 8.01 6.69
C GLN A 33 0.74 7.89 5.53
N PRO A 34 -0.58 7.94 5.78
CA PRO A 34 -1.57 7.96 4.71
C PRO A 34 -1.40 9.22 3.87
N ASP A 35 -1.90 9.14 2.64
CA ASP A 35 -1.90 10.26 1.70
C ASP A 35 -0.55 10.97 1.45
N THR A 36 0.57 10.29 1.67
CA THR A 36 1.91 10.88 1.64
C THR A 36 2.72 10.33 0.46
N TYR A 37 3.48 11.21 -0.20
CA TYR A 37 4.44 10.81 -1.24
C TYR A 37 5.74 10.30 -0.64
N TYR A 38 6.22 9.17 -1.14
CA TYR A 38 7.51 8.60 -0.81
C TYR A 38 8.31 8.37 -2.09
N SER A 39 9.61 8.63 -2.01
CA SER A 39 10.58 8.35 -3.08
C SER A 39 11.42 7.14 -2.70
N PHE A 40 11.55 6.21 -3.64
CA PHE A 40 12.31 4.99 -3.48
C PHE A 40 13.38 4.94 -4.57
N VAL A 41 14.63 4.66 -4.17
CA VAL A 41 15.71 4.36 -5.12
C VAL A 41 15.95 2.87 -5.09
N LEU A 42 15.66 2.20 -6.20
CA LEU A 42 15.95 0.79 -6.44
C LEU A 42 17.38 0.67 -6.95
N MET A 43 18.20 -0.17 -6.30
CA MET A 43 19.57 -0.46 -6.70
C MET A 43 19.67 -1.94 -7.07
N SER A 44 20.16 -2.21 -8.28
CA SER A 44 20.47 -3.56 -8.76
C SER A 44 21.94 -3.65 -9.14
N TYR A 45 22.68 -4.46 -8.37
CA TYR A 45 24.08 -4.76 -8.63
C TYR A 45 24.16 -5.93 -9.62
N GLY A 46 24.54 -5.66 -10.87
CA GLY A 46 24.71 -6.66 -11.92
C GLY A 46 26.18 -6.97 -12.23
N ASN A 47 26.47 -8.24 -12.55
CA ASN A 47 27.82 -8.79 -12.85
C ASN A 47 28.43 -8.33 -14.20
N GLY A 48 28.19 -7.11 -14.69
CA GLY A 48 28.91 -6.65 -15.89
C GLY A 48 28.38 -5.44 -16.66
N ALA A 49 27.28 -4.79 -16.25
CA ALA A 49 26.68 -3.69 -17.03
C ALA A 49 26.56 -2.35 -16.26
N GLY A 50 27.15 -2.25 -15.07
CA GLY A 50 26.98 -1.10 -14.18
C GLY A 50 25.83 -1.28 -13.19
N ASP A 51 25.87 -0.51 -12.11
CA ASP A 51 24.86 -0.48 -11.06
C ASP A 51 23.60 0.24 -11.58
N LEU A 52 22.47 -0.45 -11.67
CA LEU A 52 21.22 0.16 -12.15
C LEU A 52 20.52 0.82 -10.96
N GLN A 53 20.41 2.16 -11.01
CA GLN A 53 19.66 2.95 -10.04
C GLN A 53 18.40 3.51 -10.70
N GLN A 54 17.23 3.21 -10.12
CA GLN A 54 15.95 3.76 -10.58
C GLN A 54 15.23 4.43 -9.42
N GLN A 55 14.89 5.71 -9.57
CA GLN A 55 14.04 6.41 -8.63
C GLN A 55 12.57 6.32 -9.05
N VAL A 56 11.71 5.92 -8.11
CA VAL A 56 10.26 5.90 -8.28
C VAL A 56 9.60 6.66 -7.14
N SER A 57 8.57 7.43 -7.48
CA SER A 57 7.75 8.14 -6.50
C SER A 57 6.36 7.53 -6.48
N VAL A 58 5.86 7.23 -5.29
CA VAL A 58 4.51 6.68 -5.10
C VAL A 58 3.82 7.44 -3.97
N ARG A 59 2.49 7.47 -4.02
CA ARG A 59 1.64 8.06 -2.98
C ARG A 59 0.91 6.92 -2.27
N THR A 60 0.94 6.92 -0.94
CA THR A 60 0.10 6.01 -0.15
C THR A 60 -1.37 6.38 -0.31
N ALA A 61 -2.28 5.41 -0.15
CA ALA A 61 -3.71 5.70 -0.19
C ALA A 61 -4.13 6.71 0.90
N PRO A 62 -5.13 7.56 0.62
CA PRO A 62 -5.76 8.39 1.64
C PRO A 62 -6.48 7.53 2.68
N ASN A 63 -6.62 8.06 3.90
CA ASN A 63 -7.38 7.39 4.95
C ASN A 63 -8.88 7.67 4.79
N LEU A 64 -9.60 6.75 4.15
CA LEU A 64 -11.01 6.95 3.75
C LEU A 64 -12.04 6.51 4.79
N LEU A 65 -11.66 5.58 5.68
CA LEU A 65 -12.58 4.98 6.65
C LEU A 65 -12.17 5.38 8.06
N SER A 66 -12.24 6.68 8.35
CA SER A 66 -12.00 7.22 9.69
C SER A 66 -12.92 6.59 10.75
N VAL A 67 -14.09 6.13 10.34
CA VAL A 67 -15.06 5.40 11.18
C VAL A 67 -15.66 4.23 10.42
N LYS A 68 -16.14 3.24 11.16
CA LYS A 68 -16.81 2.08 10.58
C LYS A 68 -18.16 2.50 9.98
N PRO A 69 -18.50 2.08 8.75
CA PRO A 69 -19.84 2.28 8.21
C PRO A 69 -20.91 1.70 9.13
N THR A 70 -22.03 2.40 9.27
CA THR A 70 -23.13 1.99 10.15
C THR A 70 -24.37 1.65 9.33
N ARG A 71 -25.17 0.70 9.84
CA ARG A 71 -26.48 0.43 9.26
C ARG A 71 -27.44 1.52 9.75
N TYR A 72 -28.15 2.15 8.81
CA TYR A 72 -29.29 2.98 9.15
C TYR A 72 -30.42 2.09 9.66
N GLN A 73 -31.04 2.48 10.78
CA GLN A 73 -32.17 1.77 11.39
C GLN A 73 -33.44 2.56 11.09
N PRO A 74 -34.23 2.14 10.09
CA PRO A 74 -35.52 2.76 9.81
C PRO A 74 -36.53 2.44 10.92
N SER A 75 -37.55 3.28 11.07
CA SER A 75 -38.66 3.08 12.00
C SER A 75 -39.68 2.04 11.53
N VAL A 76 -39.60 1.64 10.26
CA VAL A 76 -40.46 0.65 9.60
C VAL A 76 -39.53 -0.36 8.91
N ASP A 77 -39.94 -1.62 8.84
CA ASP A 77 -39.17 -2.64 8.13
C ASP A 77 -39.19 -2.37 6.62
N GLU A 78 -37.99 -2.35 6.03
CA GLU A 78 -37.75 -2.14 4.59
C GLU A 78 -37.05 -3.37 3.99
N ASP A 79 -37.34 -3.68 2.73
CA ASP A 79 -36.72 -4.80 1.99
C ASP A 79 -35.25 -4.54 1.61
N TRP A 80 -34.76 -3.31 1.80
CA TRP A 80 -33.37 -2.93 1.56
C TRP A 80 -32.68 -2.47 2.84
N VAL A 81 -31.35 -2.59 2.84
CA VAL A 81 -30.51 -2.10 3.92
C VAL A 81 -29.74 -0.88 3.45
N THR A 82 -29.97 0.25 4.12
CA THR A 82 -29.17 1.47 3.91
C THR A 82 -27.93 1.43 4.81
N ILE A 83 -26.75 1.56 4.20
CA ILE A 83 -25.47 1.70 4.90
C ILE A 83 -25.02 3.15 4.80
N VAL A 84 -24.80 3.76 5.95
CA VAL A 84 -24.23 5.11 6.06
C VAL A 84 -22.72 4.98 5.99
N MET A 85 -22.16 5.54 4.92
CA MET A 85 -20.71 5.62 4.73
C MET A 85 -20.15 6.85 5.45
N PRO A 86 -18.92 6.79 5.99
CA PRO A 86 -18.20 7.96 6.48
C PRO A 86 -18.05 9.03 5.39
N GLU A 87 -17.91 10.28 5.80
CA GLU A 87 -17.48 11.33 4.89
C GLU A 87 -16.07 11.03 4.37
N VAL A 88 -15.90 11.19 3.07
CA VAL A 88 -14.65 10.98 2.36
C VAL A 88 -14.10 12.34 1.93
N PRO A 89 -12.79 12.61 2.12
CA PRO A 89 -12.17 13.85 1.62
C PRO A 89 -12.42 14.06 0.12
N VAL A 90 -12.66 15.30 -0.29
CA VAL A 90 -13.04 15.64 -1.68
C VAL A 90 -11.94 15.28 -2.67
N GLU A 91 -10.69 15.32 -2.22
CA GLU A 91 -9.49 15.02 -3.01
C GLU A 91 -9.22 13.51 -3.14
N ALA A 92 -9.99 12.66 -2.44
CA ALA A 92 -9.77 11.23 -2.46
C ALA A 92 -10.53 10.54 -3.61
N HIS A 93 -9.78 9.80 -4.42
CA HIS A 93 -10.36 8.98 -5.48
C HIS A 93 -10.78 7.59 -4.97
N VAL A 94 -12.10 7.39 -4.81
CA VAL A 94 -12.68 6.08 -4.47
C VAL A 94 -13.04 5.34 -5.75
N ARG A 95 -12.34 4.24 -6.05
CA ARG A 95 -12.61 3.42 -7.25
C ARG A 95 -13.79 2.48 -7.07
N SER A 96 -13.93 1.86 -5.89
CA SER A 96 -14.93 0.83 -5.63
C SER A 96 -15.19 0.69 -4.13
N VAL A 97 -16.41 0.31 -3.76
CA VAL A 97 -16.78 -0.09 -2.40
C VAL A 97 -17.15 -1.57 -2.43
N LEU A 98 -16.52 -2.37 -1.56
CA LEU A 98 -16.79 -3.80 -1.43
C LEU A 98 -17.72 -4.04 -0.24
N PHE A 99 -18.89 -4.61 -0.51
CA PHE A 99 -19.81 -5.08 0.51
C PHE A 99 -19.66 -6.59 0.69
N LEU A 100 -19.40 -7.03 1.92
CA LEU A 100 -19.33 -8.43 2.28
C LEU A 100 -20.60 -8.78 3.05
N TRP A 101 -21.49 -9.55 2.43
CA TRP A 101 -22.69 -10.06 3.09
C TRP A 101 -22.37 -11.42 3.70
N LYS A 102 -22.72 -11.61 4.97
CA LYS A 102 -22.69 -12.91 5.63
C LYS A 102 -24.11 -13.30 5.99
N THR A 103 -24.58 -14.40 5.44
CA THR A 103 -25.75 -15.10 5.95
C THR A 103 -25.31 -15.90 7.18
N CYS A 104 -26.11 -15.83 8.25
CA CYS A 104 -25.94 -16.74 9.38
C CYS A 104 -26.16 -18.20 8.94
#